data_AF-A0A2G6PLW1-F1
#
_entry.id   AF-A0A2G6PLW1-F1
#
_cell.length_a   1.000
_cell.length_b   1.000
_cell.length_c   1.000
_cell.angle_alpha   90.00
_cell.angle_beta   90.00
_cell.angle_gamma   90.00
#
_symmetry.space_group_name_H-M   'P 1'
#
loop_
_entity.id
_entity.type
_entity.pdbx_description
1 polymer ?
#
loop_
_entity_poly.entity_id
_entity_poly.type
_entity_poly.pdbx_seq_one_letter_code
_entity_poly.pdbx_strand_id
1 'polypeptide(L)'
;MRYLCTNCNYIYDEIIGDIDLGIEGGTKYDDLPYSFCCPVCMEGKEHFSAIVEEVYYLDGKSKYKSGIEREHMIFYKLEDEVLYVNVGGDSHSYSEEHYIMNISIFDEYGDLIEEHILTKDDNPETTFEDFDFDEVEVRITCSLHGVWGIKLKF
;
A
#
# COMPACT_ATOMS: atom_id res chain seq x y z
N MET A 1 1.52 -6.41 -5.33
CA MET A 1 2.72 -5.71 -5.84
C MET A 1 2.42 -5.10 -7.21
N ARG A 2 3.15 -4.05 -7.63
CA ARG A 2 3.04 -3.46 -8.98
C ARG A 2 4.37 -3.53 -9.70
N TYR A 3 4.35 -3.79 -11.01
CA TYR A 3 5.54 -3.98 -11.83
C TYR A 3 5.51 -3.07 -13.06
N LEU A 4 6.54 -2.25 -13.22
CA LEU A 4 6.71 -1.35 -14.36
C LEU A 4 7.53 -2.03 -15.44
N CYS A 5 6.99 -2.16 -16.64
CA CYS A 5 7.78 -2.46 -17.82
C CYS A 5 8.73 -1.29 -18.09
N THR A 6 10.02 -1.51 -17.90
CA THR A 6 11.06 -0.48 -18.03
C THR A 6 11.29 0.00 -19.47
N ASN A 7 10.75 -0.72 -20.47
CA ASN A 7 10.84 -0.36 -21.88
C ASN A 7 9.75 0.62 -22.33
N CYS A 8 8.51 0.47 -21.84
CA CYS A 8 7.36 1.24 -22.33
C CYS A 8 6.43 1.80 -21.25
N ASN A 9 6.78 1.65 -19.98
CA ASN A 9 6.04 2.13 -18.81
C ASN A 9 4.63 1.54 -18.60
N TYR A 10 4.32 0.40 -19.21
CA TYR A 10 3.13 -0.37 -18.82
C TYR A 10 3.27 -0.85 -17.38
N ILE A 11 2.21 -0.76 -16.58
CA ILE A 11 2.19 -1.24 -15.19
C ILE A 11 1.30 -2.47 -15.12
N TYR A 12 1.88 -3.59 -14.68
CA TYR A 12 1.12 -4.74 -14.23
C TYR A 12 0.82 -4.59 -12.74
N ASP A 13 -0.46 -4.63 -12.37
CA ASP A 13 -0.92 -4.59 -10.99
C ASP A 13 -1.51 -5.95 -10.63
N GLU A 14 -0.91 -6.63 -9.65
CA GLU A 14 -1.35 -7.98 -9.25
C GLU A 14 -2.79 -8.01 -8.75
N ILE A 15 -3.30 -6.93 -8.13
CA ILE A 15 -4.68 -6.89 -7.63
C ILE A 15 -5.66 -6.86 -8.78
N ILE A 16 -5.34 -6.05 -9.80
CA ILE A 16 -6.21 -5.84 -10.95
C ILE A 16 -6.08 -7.01 -11.94
N GLY A 17 -4.89 -7.58 -12.05
CA GLY A 17 -4.55 -8.52 -13.12
C GLY A 17 -4.54 -7.83 -14.47
N ASP A 18 -4.79 -8.60 -15.53
CA ASP A 18 -5.00 -8.08 -16.89
C ASP A 18 -6.03 -8.95 -17.60
N ILE A 19 -7.31 -8.55 -17.51
CA ILE A 19 -8.44 -9.32 -18.03
C ILE A 19 -8.40 -9.47 -19.55
N ASP A 20 -7.84 -8.50 -20.27
CA ASP A 20 -7.71 -8.55 -21.73
C ASP A 20 -6.68 -9.61 -22.15
N LEU A 21 -5.70 -9.90 -21.28
CA LEU A 21 -4.77 -11.01 -21.41
C LEU A 21 -5.25 -12.31 -20.75
N GLY A 22 -6.43 -12.32 -20.13
CA GLY A 22 -6.97 -13.47 -19.40
C GLY A 22 -6.26 -13.74 -18.07
N ILE A 23 -5.64 -12.73 -17.48
CA ILE A 23 -4.99 -12.79 -16.17
C ILE A 23 -5.97 -12.23 -15.14
N GLU A 24 -6.39 -13.07 -14.21
CA GLU A 24 -7.34 -12.68 -13.16
C GLU A 24 -6.67 -11.76 -12.12
N GLY A 25 -7.46 -10.87 -11.53
CA GLY A 25 -7.03 -10.09 -10.36
C GLY A 25 -6.62 -11.00 -9.21
N GLY A 26 -5.58 -10.60 -8.49
CA GLY A 26 -4.89 -11.41 -7.49
C GLY A 26 -3.78 -12.31 -8.04
N THR A 27 -3.56 -12.38 -9.36
CA THR A 27 -2.47 -13.19 -9.93
C THR A 27 -1.12 -12.53 -9.64
N LYS A 28 -0.28 -13.18 -8.80
CA LYS A 28 1.06 -12.69 -8.52
C LYS A 28 1.93 -12.67 -9.78
N TYR A 29 2.84 -11.72 -9.86
CA TYR A 29 3.78 -11.59 -10.98
C TYR A 29 4.64 -12.84 -11.14
N ASP A 30 5.02 -13.46 -10.02
CA ASP A 30 5.79 -14.71 -10.02
C ASP A 30 4.96 -15.89 -10.55
N ASP A 31 3.64 -15.86 -10.39
CA ASP A 31 2.71 -16.86 -10.91
C ASP A 31 2.37 -16.66 -12.40
N LEU A 32 2.72 -15.51 -12.99
CA LEU A 32 2.53 -15.28 -14.42
C LEU A 32 3.31 -16.30 -15.25
N PRO A 33 2.71 -16.83 -16.34
CA PRO A 33 3.35 -17.83 -17.18
C PRO A 33 4.66 -17.30 -17.76
N TYR A 34 5.61 -18.19 -18.02
CA TYR A 34 6.90 -17.82 -18.64
C TYR A 34 6.74 -17.13 -20.00
N SER A 35 5.63 -17.39 -20.70
CA SER A 35 5.28 -16.76 -21.97
C SER A 35 4.61 -15.39 -21.83
N PHE A 36 4.46 -14.86 -20.61
CA PHE A 36 3.95 -13.51 -20.41
C PHE A 36 4.89 -12.49 -21.05
N CYS A 37 4.30 -11.62 -21.86
CA CYS A 37 4.96 -10.50 -22.51
C CYS A 37 4.18 -9.23 -22.20
N CYS A 38 4.88 -8.10 -22.12
CA CYS A 38 4.22 -6.80 -21.98
C CYS A 38 3.22 -6.60 -23.14
N PRO A 39 1.94 -6.26 -22.88
CA PRO A 39 0.94 -6.11 -23.93
C PRO A 39 1.22 -4.93 -24.87
N VAL A 40 2.06 -3.98 -24.44
CA VAL A 40 2.37 -2.77 -25.20
C VAL A 40 3.60 -2.93 -26.09
N CYS A 41 4.69 -3.50 -25.56
CA CYS A 41 5.97 -3.60 -26.29
C CYS A 41 6.43 -5.03 -26.58
N MET A 42 5.70 -6.03 -26.10
CA MET A 42 5.97 -7.46 -26.31
C MET A 42 7.28 -7.99 -25.70
N GLU A 43 7.99 -7.19 -24.91
CA GLU A 43 9.17 -7.65 -24.15
C GLU A 43 8.78 -8.60 -23.03
N GLY A 44 9.69 -9.51 -22.69
CA GLY A 44 9.50 -10.54 -21.66
C GLY A 44 9.50 -10.02 -20.22
N LYS A 45 9.21 -10.92 -19.27
CA LYS A 45 9.15 -10.64 -17.83
C LYS A 45 10.42 -9.95 -17.30
N GLU A 46 11.59 -10.29 -17.84
CA GLU A 46 12.88 -9.73 -17.44
C GLU A 46 13.00 -8.20 -17.62
N HIS A 47 12.10 -7.58 -18.39
CA HIS A 47 12.07 -6.12 -18.59
C HIS A 47 11.15 -5.39 -17.61
N PHE A 48 10.54 -6.09 -16.66
CA PHE A 48 9.76 -5.47 -15.59
C PHE A 48 10.61 -5.28 -14.34
N SER A 49 10.41 -4.14 -13.69
CA SER A 49 10.92 -3.86 -12.34
C SER A 49 9.75 -3.72 -11.39
N ALA A 50 9.86 -4.32 -10.20
CA ALA A 50 8.94 -4.01 -9.11
C ALA A 50 8.99 -2.49 -8.83
N ILE A 51 7.82 -1.90 -8.68
CA ILE A 51 7.68 -0.53 -8.22
C ILE A 51 7.84 -0.56 -6.71
N VAL A 52 8.99 -0.08 -6.24
CA VAL A 52 9.23 0.11 -4.81
C VAL A 52 8.80 1.53 -4.45
N GLU A 53 7.72 1.66 -3.70
CA GLU A 53 7.34 2.95 -3.14
C GLU A 53 8.30 3.32 -2.00
N GLU A 54 8.75 4.59 -1.96
CA GLU A 54 9.49 5.10 -0.81
C GLU A 54 8.53 5.27 0.36
N VAL A 55 8.72 4.45 1.39
CA VAL A 55 7.91 4.47 2.61
C VAL A 55 8.69 5.15 3.73
N TYR A 56 8.11 6.21 4.29
CA TYR A 56 8.65 6.86 5.47
C TYR A 56 8.17 6.12 6.73
N TYR A 57 9.08 5.37 7.35
CA TYR A 57 8.76 4.57 8.53
C TYR A 57 8.75 5.40 9.80
N LEU A 58 7.62 5.38 10.49
CA LEU A 58 7.50 5.98 11.81
C LEU A 58 7.91 4.97 12.87
N ASP A 59 9.19 4.98 13.25
CA ASP A 59 9.75 4.03 14.23
C ASP A 59 9.29 4.26 15.69
N GLY A 60 8.45 5.27 15.93
CA GLY A 60 7.95 5.63 17.25
C GLY A 60 9.01 6.13 18.24
N LYS A 61 10.29 6.23 17.84
CA LYS A 61 11.43 6.52 18.73
C LYS A 61 11.92 7.96 18.66
N SER A 62 11.53 8.71 17.64
CA SER A 62 11.88 10.14 17.56
C SER A 62 11.12 10.97 18.60
N LYS A 63 11.86 11.58 19.55
CA LYS A 63 11.31 12.56 20.52
C LYS A 63 10.88 13.88 19.88
N TYR A 64 11.22 14.09 18.60
CA TYR A 64 10.88 15.27 17.81
C TYR A 64 10.25 14.83 16.50
N LYS A 65 8.95 14.62 16.52
CA LYS A 65 8.16 14.57 15.30
C LYS A 65 7.81 16.00 14.89
N SER A 66 8.28 16.42 13.71
CA SER A 66 7.77 17.58 12.98
C SER A 66 6.24 17.55 12.90
N GLY A 67 5.58 18.68 12.63
CA GLY A 67 4.12 18.72 12.51
C GLY A 67 3.59 17.67 11.53
N ILE A 68 4.26 17.53 10.39
CA ILE A 68 3.94 16.54 9.35
C ILE A 68 4.03 15.11 9.91
N GLU A 69 5.12 14.74 10.58
CA GLU A 69 5.26 13.38 11.14
C GLU A 69 4.21 13.04 12.20
N ARG A 70 3.62 14.04 12.88
CA ARG A 70 2.52 13.82 13.84
C ARG A 70 1.20 13.56 13.14
N GLU A 71 0.93 14.31 12.09
CA GLU A 71 -0.30 14.18 11.30
C GLU A 71 -0.36 12.88 10.48
N HIS A 72 0.78 12.22 10.24
CA HIS A 72 0.84 10.92 9.56
C HIS A 72 1.12 9.75 10.51
N MET A 73 0.97 9.97 11.83
CA MET A 73 1.10 8.87 12.80
C MET A 73 0.00 7.84 12.62
N ILE A 74 0.41 6.61 12.37
CA ILE A 74 -0.48 5.44 12.34
C ILE A 74 -0.65 4.97 13.79
N PHE A 75 -1.86 5.14 14.31
CA PHE A 75 -2.32 4.54 15.56
C PHE A 75 -3.04 3.24 15.21
N TYR A 76 -2.81 2.20 16.02
CA TYR A 76 -3.42 0.91 15.77
C TYR A 76 -3.79 0.20 17.08
N LYS A 77 -4.73 -0.73 16.97
CA LYS A 77 -5.17 -1.60 18.06
C LYS A 77 -5.58 -2.95 17.48
N LEU A 78 -5.09 -4.04 18.04
CA LEU A 78 -5.54 -5.39 17.69
C LEU A 78 -6.46 -5.92 18.80
N GLU A 79 -7.72 -6.22 18.48
CA GLU A 79 -8.69 -6.84 19.39
C GLU A 79 -9.53 -7.86 18.63
N ASP A 80 -9.71 -9.06 19.20
CA ASP A 80 -10.55 -10.12 18.64
C ASP A 80 -10.27 -10.39 17.14
N GLU A 81 -8.99 -10.47 16.75
CA GLU A 81 -8.51 -10.68 15.37
C GLU A 81 -8.82 -9.52 14.39
N VAL A 82 -9.30 -8.38 14.89
CA VAL A 82 -9.55 -7.16 14.12
C VAL A 82 -8.45 -6.13 14.39
N LEU A 83 -7.76 -5.70 13.32
CA LEU A 83 -6.77 -4.62 13.37
C LEU A 83 -7.45 -3.28 13.06
N TYR A 84 -7.66 -2.47 14.08
CA TYR A 84 -8.14 -1.09 13.95
C TYR A 84 -6.96 -0.16 13.65
N VAL A 85 -7.11 0.72 12.66
CA VAL A 85 -6.11 1.69 12.23
C VAL A 85 -6.72 3.09 12.17
N ASN A 86 -6.00 4.10 12.66
CA ASN A 86 -6.36 5.52 12.56
C ASN A 86 -5.10 6.35 12.29
N VAL A 87 -5.20 7.39 11.45
CA VAL A 87 -4.07 8.24 11.06
C VAL A 87 -4.20 9.65 11.65
N GLY A 88 -3.11 10.17 12.21
CA GLY A 88 -2.99 11.58 12.58
C GLY A 88 -3.72 12.01 13.85
N GLY A 89 -4.46 11.10 14.49
CA GLY A 89 -5.25 11.40 15.70
C GLY A 89 -6.20 12.57 15.47
N ASP A 90 -6.26 13.50 16.43
CA ASP A 90 -7.15 14.69 16.36
C ASP A 90 -6.69 15.77 15.34
N SER A 91 -5.58 15.57 14.63
CA SER A 91 -4.81 16.67 14.05
C SER A 91 -4.58 16.65 12.53
N HIS A 92 -5.06 15.64 11.79
CA HIS A 92 -4.87 15.68 10.33
C HIS A 92 -5.59 16.91 9.74
N SER A 93 -4.86 17.76 9.02
CA SER A 93 -5.45 18.96 8.41
C SER A 93 -6.35 18.54 7.25
N TYR A 94 -7.67 18.62 7.43
CA TYR A 94 -8.63 18.37 6.37
C TYR A 94 -8.74 19.63 5.50
N SER A 95 -8.05 19.65 4.37
CA SER A 95 -8.34 20.60 3.29
C SER A 95 -8.85 19.83 2.09
N GLU A 96 -9.60 20.47 1.20
CA GLU A 96 -10.18 19.79 0.01
C GLU A 96 -9.11 19.15 -0.90
N GLU A 97 -7.84 19.53 -0.75
CA GLU A 97 -6.70 19.04 -1.55
C GLU A 97 -5.71 18.19 -0.73
N HIS A 98 -5.86 18.08 0.59
CA HIS A 98 -4.93 17.39 1.49
C HIS A 98 -5.66 16.39 2.39
N TYR A 99 -5.59 15.11 2.04
CA TYR A 99 -6.25 14.01 2.74
C TYR A 99 -5.45 12.71 2.58
N ILE A 100 -5.77 11.73 3.43
CA ILE A 100 -5.27 10.36 3.29
C ILE A 100 -6.08 9.69 2.18
N MET A 101 -5.41 9.24 1.13
CA MET A 101 -6.02 8.63 -0.06
C MET A 101 -6.30 7.15 0.14
N ASN A 102 -5.44 6.44 0.88
CA ASN A 102 -5.64 5.04 1.21
C ASN A 102 -4.97 4.66 2.53
N ILE A 103 -5.47 3.58 3.11
CA ILE A 103 -4.83 2.81 4.18
C ILE A 103 -4.76 1.38 3.69
N SER A 104 -3.57 0.79 3.73
CA SER A 104 -3.30 -0.52 3.11
C SER A 104 -2.47 -1.39 4.05
N ILE A 105 -2.76 -2.69 4.08
CA ILE A 105 -2.04 -3.69 4.86
C ILE A 105 -1.27 -4.64 3.94
N PHE A 106 -0.02 -4.90 4.27
CA PHE A 106 0.91 -5.72 3.53
C PHE A 106 1.45 -6.83 4.43
N ASP A 107 1.86 -7.94 3.82
CA ASP A 107 2.55 -9.02 4.52
C ASP A 107 4.02 -8.67 4.82
N GLU A 108 4.76 -9.60 5.45
CA GLU A 108 6.18 -9.43 5.79
C GLU A 108 7.10 -9.24 4.57
N TYR A 109 6.66 -9.68 3.38
CA TYR A 109 7.39 -9.57 2.11
C TYR A 109 7.09 -8.26 1.37
N GLY A 110 6.09 -7.51 1.83
CA GLY A 110 5.62 -6.29 1.21
C GLY A 110 4.62 -6.53 0.07
N ASP A 111 4.00 -7.72 0.01
CA ASP A 111 2.86 -7.98 -0.85
C ASP A 111 1.60 -7.38 -0.22
N LEU A 112 0.76 -6.76 -1.05
CA LEU A 112 -0.46 -6.11 -0.60
C LEU A 112 -1.52 -7.17 -0.30
N ILE A 113 -2.05 -7.16 0.93
CA ILE A 113 -3.14 -8.03 1.38
C ILE A 113 -4.47 -7.34 1.09
N GLU A 114 -4.64 -6.11 1.56
CA GLU A 114 -5.88 -5.34 1.39
C GLU A 114 -5.60 -3.83 1.36
N GLU A 115 -6.40 -3.10 0.56
CA GLU A 115 -6.33 -1.65 0.44
C GLU A 115 -7.72 -1.04 0.59
N HIS A 116 -7.83 -0.04 1.45
CA HIS A 116 -9.03 0.79 1.61
C HIS A 116 -8.79 2.19 1.05
N ILE A 117 -9.47 2.50 -0.05
CA ILE A 117 -9.44 3.81 -0.70
C ILE A 117 -10.39 4.75 0.04
N LEU A 118 -9.87 5.94 0.37
CA LEU A 118 -10.59 7.01 1.04
C LEU A 118 -10.79 8.20 0.11
N THR A 119 -11.86 8.94 0.35
CA THR A 119 -12.13 10.24 -0.25
C THR A 119 -11.80 11.36 0.74
N LYS A 120 -11.78 12.59 0.26
CA LYS A 120 -11.56 13.78 1.10
C LYS A 120 -12.59 13.97 2.22
N ASP A 121 -13.74 13.31 2.11
CA ASP A 121 -14.85 13.43 3.06
C ASP A 121 -14.83 12.30 4.11
N ASP A 122 -13.95 11.32 3.97
CA ASP A 122 -13.82 10.18 4.88
C ASP A 122 -12.87 10.50 6.05
N ASN A 123 -13.15 9.88 7.21
CA ASN A 123 -12.19 9.85 8.30
C ASN A 123 -11.01 8.94 7.92
N PRO A 124 -9.76 9.28 8.29
CA PRO A 124 -8.59 8.47 7.97
C PRO A 124 -8.45 7.31 8.96
N GLU A 125 -9.44 6.43 8.97
CA GLU A 125 -9.51 5.25 9.84
C GLU A 125 -10.11 4.06 9.12
N THR A 126 -9.71 2.86 9.53
CA THR A 126 -10.22 1.62 8.95
C THR A 126 -9.98 0.40 9.85
N THR A 127 -10.49 -0.75 9.44
CA THR A 127 -10.25 -2.05 10.07
C THR A 127 -9.78 -3.05 9.03
N PHE A 128 -8.88 -3.94 9.42
CA PHE A 128 -8.48 -5.12 8.65
C PHE A 128 -8.79 -6.38 9.44
N GLU A 129 -9.31 -7.39 8.76
CA GLU A 129 -9.70 -8.70 9.30
C GLU A 129 -9.08 -9.79 8.40
N ASP A 130 -9.18 -11.06 8.82
CA ASP A 130 -8.82 -12.22 7.99
C ASP A 130 -7.37 -12.21 7.42
N PHE A 131 -6.39 -11.66 8.16
CA PHE A 131 -4.97 -11.72 7.80
C PHE A 131 -4.22 -12.76 8.65
N ASP A 132 -3.43 -13.63 8.02
CA ASP A 132 -2.75 -14.79 8.67
C ASP A 132 -1.23 -14.57 8.77
N PHE A 133 -0.79 -13.57 9.53
CA PHE A 133 0.66 -13.28 9.65
C PHE A 133 1.08 -12.78 11.04
N ASP A 134 2.19 -13.33 11.55
CA ASP A 134 2.88 -12.88 12.78
C ASP A 134 3.45 -11.45 12.63
N GLU A 135 3.66 -10.99 11.40
CA GLU A 135 4.17 -9.67 11.05
C GLU A 135 3.43 -9.10 9.84
N VAL A 136 2.98 -7.85 9.97
CA VAL A 136 2.34 -7.09 8.88
C VAL A 136 2.93 -5.69 8.80
N GLU A 137 2.78 -5.05 7.64
CA GLU A 137 3.10 -3.65 7.44
C GLU A 137 1.83 -2.87 7.07
N VAL A 138 1.54 -1.81 7.82
CA VAL A 138 0.46 -0.87 7.46
C VAL A 138 1.08 0.34 6.80
N ARG A 139 0.59 0.72 5.61
CA ARG A 139 0.97 1.94 4.92
C ARG A 139 -0.23 2.85 4.71
N ILE A 140 0.04 4.14 4.68
CA ILE A 140 -0.92 5.18 4.33
C ILE A 140 -0.34 6.04 3.24
N THR A 141 -1.18 6.47 2.30
CA THR A 141 -0.79 7.42 1.26
C THR A 141 -1.48 8.74 1.50
N CYS A 142 -0.69 9.80 1.67
CA CYS A 142 -1.18 11.16 1.75
C CYS A 142 -1.06 11.84 0.38
N SER A 143 -2.09 12.59 -0.03
CA SER A 143 -2.13 13.27 -1.33
C SER A 143 -0.99 14.28 -1.55
N LEU A 144 -0.35 14.76 -0.47
CA LEU A 144 0.73 15.74 -0.52
C LEU A 144 2.06 15.21 0.02
N HIS A 145 2.04 14.31 1.00
CA HIS A 145 3.22 13.94 1.78
C HIS A 145 3.73 12.51 1.50
N GLY A 146 3.19 11.84 0.48
CA GLY A 146 3.67 10.52 0.06
C GLY A 146 3.23 9.38 0.98
N VAL A 147 4.02 8.31 1.02
CA VAL A 147 3.67 7.05 1.70
C VAL A 147 4.37 6.93 3.05
N TRP A 148 3.61 6.62 4.09
CA TRP A 148 4.11 6.46 5.46
C TRP A 148 3.74 5.09 5.97
N GLY A 149 4.60 4.47 6.77
CA GLY A 149 4.39 3.08 7.18
C GLY A 149 4.80 2.77 8.60
N ILE A 150 4.22 1.69 9.12
CA ILE A 150 4.61 1.06 10.37
C ILE A 150 4.62 -0.46 10.20
N LYS A 151 5.65 -1.12 10.74
CA LYS A 151 5.74 -2.59 10.80
C LYS A 151 5.26 -3.06 12.18
N LEU A 152 4.34 -4.00 12.17
CA LEU A 152 3.69 -4.54 13.36
C LEU A 152 4.06 -6.01 13.48
N LYS A 153 4.43 -6.43 14.70
CA LYS A 153 4.62 -7.83 15.06
C LYS A 153 3.69 -8.12 16.22
N PHE A 154 2.91 -9.19 16.13
CA PHE A 154 1.92 -9.56 17.13
C PHE A 154 2.39 -10.72 18.02
#